data_AF-A0A5P9D0E6-F1
#
_entry.id   AF-A0A5P9D0E6-F1
#
_cell.length_a   1.000
_cell.length_b   1.000
_cell.length_c   1.000
_cell.angle_alpha   90.00
_cell.angle_beta   90.00
_cell.angle_gamma   90.00
#
_symmetry.space_group_name_H-M   'P 1'
#
loop_
_entity.id
_entity.type
_entity.pdbx_description
1 polymer ?
#
loop_
_entity_poly.entity_id
_entity_poly.type
_entity_poly.pdbx_seq_one_letter_code
_entity_poly.pdbx_strand_id
1 'polypeptide(L)' 'MSISIAGLVGAAVGLYIGWLDWKILKGILQASETKNRQAGGDGGAVAKHKALLGALIFGVPVIGFPIIGYWAASALAG' A
#
# COMPACT_ATOMS: atom_id res chain seq x y z
N MET A 1 1.46 5.93 28.00
CA MET A 1 1.68 6.33 26.60
C MET A 1 0.79 7.53 26.33
N SER A 2 1.36 8.73 26.16
CA SER A 2 0.60 9.89 25.67
C SER A 2 0.45 9.74 24.16
N ILE A 3 -0.78 9.71 23.67
CA ILE A 3 -1.04 9.67 22.23
C ILE A 3 -0.71 11.07 21.67
N SER A 4 0.20 11.14 20.71
CA SER A 4 0.56 12.40 20.05
C SER A 4 -0.52 12.79 19.05
N ILE A 5 -1.16 13.95 19.24
CA ILE A 5 -2.15 14.47 18.29
C ILE A 5 -1.50 14.69 16.93
N ALA A 6 -0.28 15.24 16.90
CA ALA A 6 0.48 15.39 15.66
C ALA A 6 0.78 14.03 15.03
N GLY A 7 1.15 13.03 15.83
CA GLY A 7 1.31 11.65 15.36
C GLY A 7 0.02 11.11 14.73
N LEU A 8 -1.15 11.32 15.35
CA LEU A 8 -2.42 10.88 14.78
C LEU A 8 -2.72 11.55 13.43
N VAL A 9 -2.42 12.84 13.29
CA VAL A 9 -2.55 13.56 12.01
C VAL A 9 -1.60 12.97 10.97
N GLY A 10 -0.35 12.70 11.34
CA GLY A 10 0.62 12.04 10.48
C GLY A 10 0.18 10.65 10.06
N ALA A 11 -0.40 9.87 10.97
CA ALA A 11 -0.97 8.55 10.68
C ALA A 11 -2.14 8.64 9.69
N ALA A 12 -3.04 9.61 9.88
CA ALA A 12 -4.17 9.81 8.99
C ALA A 12 -3.71 10.18 7.56
N VAL A 13 -2.72 11.07 7.44
CA VAL A 13 -2.12 11.43 6.15
C VAL A 13 -1.40 10.21 5.53
N GLY A 14 -0.63 9.48 6.33
CA GLY A 14 0.03 8.26 5.90
C GLY A 14 -0.94 7.20 5.38
N LEU A 15 -2.08 7.02 6.06
CA LEU A 15 -3.16 6.12 5.62
C LEU A 15 -3.78 6.59 4.30
N TYR A 16 -4.02 7.89 4.14
CA TYR A 16 -4.54 8.45 2.90
C TYR A 16 -3.59 8.21 1.72
N ILE A 17 -2.29 8.43 1.90
CA ILE A 17 -1.28 8.14 0.89
C ILE A 17 -1.22 6.64 0.60
N GLY A 18 -1.22 5.80 1.63
CA GLY A 18 -1.17 4.34 1.47
C GLY A 18 -2.37 3.79 0.71
N TRP A 19 -3.53 4.39 0.91
CA TRP A 19 -4.74 4.07 0.15
C TRP A 19 -4.65 4.47 -1.33
N LEU A 20 -4.05 5.63 -1.64
CA LEU A 20 -3.82 6.05 -3.02
C LEU A 20 -2.83 5.11 -3.73
N ASP A 21 -1.72 4.78 -3.08
CA ASP A 21 -0.71 3.87 -3.63
C ASP A 21 -1.28 2.46 -3.88
N TRP A 22 -2.10 1.96 -2.93
CA TRP A 22 -2.82 0.70 -3.10
C TRP A 22 -3.72 0.70 -4.35
N LYS A 23 -4.46 1.77 -4.60
CA LYS A 23 -5.32 1.88 -5.79
C LYS A 23 -4.52 1.82 -7.09
N ILE A 24 -3.38 2.53 -7.12
CA ILE A 24 -2.49 2.57 -8.29
C ILE A 24 -1.91 1.18 -8.52
N LEU A 25 -1.34 0.56 -7.49
CA LEU A 25 -0.73 -0.78 -7.58
C LEU A 25 -1.75 -1.84 -7.99
N LYS A 26 -2.98 -1.80 -7.48
CA LYS A 26 -4.06 -2.70 -7.90
C LYS A 26 -4.40 -2.53 -9.38
N GLY A 27 -4.46 -1.29 -9.87
CA GLY A 27 -4.67 -1.00 -11.29
C GLY A 27 -3.54 -1.52 -12.18
N ILE A 28 -2.28 -1.34 -11.76
CA ILE A 28 -1.11 -1.86 -12.46
C ILE A 28 -1.15 -3.40 -12.50
N LEU A 29 -1.53 -4.05 -11.40
CA LEU A 29 -1.61 -5.51 -11.33
C LEU A 29 -2.67 -6.05 -12.29
N GLN A 30 -3.86 -5.43 -12.34
CA GLN A 30 -4.91 -5.79 -13.29
C GLN A 30 -4.49 -5.56 -14.75
N ALA A 31 -3.79 -4.46 -15.03
CA ALA A 31 -3.26 -4.18 -16.36
C ALA A 31 -2.19 -5.19 -16.78
N SER A 32 -1.30 -5.58 -15.86
CA SER A 32 -0.26 -6.58 -16.09
C SER A 32 -0.85 -7.97 -16.33
N GLU A 33 -1.85 -8.38 -15.54
CA GLU A 33 -2.58 -9.63 -15.77
C GLU A 33 -3.31 -9.66 -17.11
N THR A 34 -3.99 -8.57 -17.46
CA THR A 34 -4.71 -8.45 -18.72
C THR A 34 -3.75 -8.54 -19.91
N LYS A 35 -2.58 -7.88 -19.83
CA LYS A 35 -1.52 -7.98 -20.84
C LYS A 35 -0.95 -9.40 -20.95
N ASN A 36 -0.65 -10.06 -19.83
CA ASN A 36 -0.13 -11.44 -19.86
C ASN A 36 -1.14 -12.43 -20.45
N ARG A 37 -2.43 -12.25 -20.13
CA ARG A 37 -3.51 -13.08 -20.67
C ARG A 37 -3.72 -12.85 -22.17
N GLN A 38 -3.60 -11.60 -22.64
CA GLN A 38 -3.66 -11.27 -24.06
C GLN A 38 -2.44 -11.78 -24.85
N ALA A 39 -1.27 -11.86 -24.21
CA ALA A 39 -0.06 -12.41 -24.80
C ALA A 39 -0.05 -13.95 -24.88
N GLY A 40 -1.14 -14.63 -24.48
CA GLY A 40 -1.26 -16.10 -24.56
C GLY A 40 -0.48 -16.87 -23.50
N GLY A 41 0.04 -16.20 -22.46
CA GLY A 41 0.71 -16.85 -21.33
C GLY A 41 -0.29 -17.22 -20.22
N ASP A 42 -0.09 -18.37 -19.56
CA ASP A 42 -0.88 -18.91 -18.43
C ASP A 42 -0.80 -18.08 -17.12
N GLY A 43 -0.79 -16.75 -17.22
CA GLY A 43 -0.83 -15.84 -16.08
C GLY A 43 0.48 -15.70 -15.29
N GLY A 44 1.50 -16.51 -15.58
CA GLY A 44 2.86 -16.39 -15.02
C GLY A 44 2.94 -16.39 -13.48
N ALA A 45 4.08 -15.97 -12.92
CA ALA A 45 4.29 -15.89 -11.46
C ALA A 45 3.28 -14.98 -10.74
N VAL A 46 2.71 -14.00 -11.46
CA VAL A 46 1.67 -13.08 -10.99
C VAL A 46 0.37 -13.81 -10.69
N ALA A 47 -0.08 -14.74 -11.55
CA ALA A 47 -1.27 -15.55 -11.29
C ALA A 47 -1.06 -16.55 -10.13
N LYS A 48 0.14 -17.14 -10.02
CA LYS A 48 0.49 -18.05 -8.91
C LYS A 48 0.53 -17.36 -7.55
N HIS A 49 0.98 -16.11 -7.48
CA HIS A 49 1.14 -15.37 -6.23
C HIS A 49 0.16 -14.20 -6.08
N LYS A 50 -0.90 -14.16 -6.88
CA LYS A 50 -1.86 -13.03 -6.94
C LYS A 50 -2.40 -12.64 -5.56
N ALA A 51 -2.74 -13.64 -4.75
CA ALA A 51 -3.24 -13.42 -3.39
C ALA A 51 -2.15 -12.83 -2.46
N LEU A 52 -0.91 -13.33 -2.57
CA LEU A 52 0.22 -12.86 -1.76
C LEU A 52 0.66 -11.44 -2.18
N LEU A 53 0.77 -11.20 -3.49
CA LEU A 53 1.08 -9.89 -4.05
C LEU A 53 -0.01 -8.87 -3.70
N GLY A 54 -1.28 -9.25 -3.82
CA GLY A 54 -2.41 -8.41 -3.39
C GLY A 54 -2.38 -8.11 -1.90
N ALA A 55 -2.06 -9.10 -1.06
CA ALA A 55 -1.90 -8.92 0.38
C ALA A 55 -0.70 -8.03 0.74
N LEU A 56 0.43 -8.14 0.01
CA LEU A 56 1.60 -7.29 0.23
C LEU A 56 1.35 -5.85 -0.21
N ILE A 57 0.76 -5.68 -1.39
CA ILE A 57 0.40 -4.39 -1.99
C ILE A 57 -0.67 -3.66 -1.19
N PHE A 58 -1.50 -4.39 -0.45
CA PHE A 58 -2.43 -3.79 0.49
C PHE A 58 -1.78 -3.56 1.87
N GLY A 59 -1.16 -4.58 2.44
CA GLY A 59 -0.67 -4.57 3.80
C GLY A 59 0.49 -3.60 4.01
N VAL A 60 1.44 -3.52 3.08
CA VAL A 60 2.62 -2.67 3.24
C VAL A 60 2.26 -1.18 3.19
N PRO A 61 1.51 -0.66 2.21
CA PRO A 61 1.17 0.76 2.18
C PRO A 61 0.14 1.14 3.26
N VAL A 62 -0.89 0.32 3.48
CA VAL A 62 -1.99 0.65 4.40
C VAL A 62 -1.56 0.56 5.87
N ILE A 63 -0.52 -0.21 6.21
CA ILE A 63 0.00 -0.32 7.58
C ILE A 63 1.31 0.47 7.73
N GLY A 64 2.22 0.35 6.77
CA GLY A 64 3.53 0.99 6.83
C GLY A 64 3.47 2.51 6.76
N PHE A 65 2.68 3.08 5.85
CA PHE A 65 2.63 4.54 5.68
C PHE A 65 1.99 5.27 6.88
N PRO A 66 0.91 4.77 7.51
CA PRO A 66 0.42 5.37 8.75
C PRO A 66 1.42 5.31 9.90
N ILE A 67 2.16 4.20 10.06
CA ILE A 67 3.17 4.07 11.12
C ILE A 67 4.29 5.09 10.90
N ILE A 68 4.81 5.16 9.67
CA ILE A 68 5.85 6.13 9.30
C ILE A 68 5.32 7.56 9.47
N GLY A 69 4.09 7.83 9.04
CA GLY A 69 3.45 9.13 9.19
C GLY A 69 3.28 9.55 10.65
N TYR A 70 2.87 8.62 11.52
CA TYR A 70 2.77 8.86 12.96
C TYR A 70 4.13 9.23 13.56
N TRP A 71 5.17 8.43 13.27
CA TRP A 71 6.52 8.72 13.78
C TRP A 71 7.08 10.03 13.23
N ALA A 72 6.91 10.30 11.94
CA ALA A 72 7.39 11.52 11.32
C ALA A 72 6.73 12.76 11.93
N ALA A 73 5.41 12.75 12.09
CA ALA A 73 4.68 13.89 12.63
C ALA A 73 4.88 14.07 14.14
N SER A 74 5.01 12.98 14.91
CA SER A 74 5.41 13.06 16.31
C SER A 74 6.82 13.63 16.46
N ALA A 75 7.79 13.19 15.66
CA ALA A 75 9.16 13.71 15.71
C ALA A 75 9.27 15.20 15.32
N LEU A 76 8.39 15.67 14.43
CA LEU A 76 8.31 17.08 14.06
C LEU A 76 7.66 17.95 15.12
N ALA A 77 6.75 17.40 15.93
CA ALA A 77 5.97 18.14 16.91
C ALA A 77 6.55 18.11 18.35
N GLY A 78 7.52 17.23 18.62
CA GLY A 78 8.16 17.07 19.93
C GLY A 78 7.77 15.77 20.63
#